data_AF-A0A938U8Y2-F1
#
_entry.id   AF-A0A938U8Y2-F1
#
_cell.length_a   1.000
_cell.length_b   1.000
_cell.length_c   1.000
_cell.angle_alpha   90.00
_cell.angle_beta   90.00
_cell.angle_gamma   90.00
#
_symmetry.space_group_name_H-M   'P 1'
#
loop_
_entity.id
_entity.type
_entity.pdbx_description
1 polymer ?
#
loop_
_entity_poly.entity_id
_entity_poly.type
_entity_poly.pdbx_seq_one_letter_code
_entity_poly.pdbx_strand_id
1 'polypeptide(L)'
;MFPGYPVDFLTVYLLSGWFGNAYETWKGTLNRHLATPDTLSFTVYLVWPLTEDPEEALITIKKTDAGLTLRCDWFPDEEFPLQPFFSPDRTQVLLFCLWERETMFLHLK
;
A
#
# COMPACT_ATOMS: atom_id res chain seq x y z
N MET A 1 -4.19 -17.26 -1.06
CA MET A 1 -5.15 -16.95 0.04
C MET A 1 -4.48 -16.04 1.05
N PHE A 2 -4.66 -14.73 0.90
CA PHE A 2 -4.51 -13.79 2.03
C PHE A 2 -5.44 -14.28 3.14
N PRO A 3 -4.95 -14.60 4.34
CA PRO A 3 -5.75 -15.35 5.31
C PRO A 3 -6.89 -14.49 5.83
N GLY A 4 -8.13 -14.74 5.40
CA GLY A 4 -9.37 -14.41 6.13
C GLY A 4 -9.66 -12.97 6.58
N TYR A 5 -8.79 -12.00 6.28
CA TYR A 5 -9.00 -10.60 6.66
C TYR A 5 -10.03 -9.95 5.74
N PRO A 6 -11.09 -9.31 6.27
CA PRO A 6 -11.92 -8.40 5.50
C PRO A 6 -11.12 -7.12 5.25
N VAL A 7 -10.09 -7.18 4.40
CA VAL A 7 -9.30 -5.99 4.04
C VAL A 7 -10.13 -5.14 3.09
N ASP A 8 -10.94 -4.27 3.65
CA ASP A 8 -11.74 -3.31 2.89
C ASP A 8 -10.94 -2.03 2.61
N PHE A 9 -9.96 -1.73 3.46
CA PHE A 9 -9.24 -0.46 3.43
C PHE A 9 -7.72 -0.63 3.52
N LEU A 10 -7.04 0.26 2.82
CA LEU A 10 -5.60 0.44 2.88
C LEU A 10 -5.31 1.86 3.37
N THR A 11 -4.40 2.01 4.34
CA THR A 11 -3.76 3.29 4.65
C THR A 11 -2.29 3.19 4.28
N VAL A 12 -1.79 4.13 3.48
CA VAL A 12 -0.39 4.22 3.10
C VAL A 12 0.23 5.40 3.85
N TYR A 13 1.37 5.14 4.48
CA TYR A 13 2.23 6.18 5.03
C TYR A 13 3.48 6.23 4.16
N LEU A 14 3.65 7.34 3.44
CA LEU A 14 4.82 7.58 2.60
C LEU A 14 5.72 8.59 3.31
N LEU A 15 6.94 8.17 3.62
CA LEU A 15 7.97 9.02 4.20
C LEU A 15 8.95 9.36 3.09
N SER A 16 8.76 10.53 2.47
CA SER A 16 9.63 11.04 1.41
C SER A 16 10.58 12.08 1.98
N GLY A 17 11.86 11.97 1.61
CA GLY A 17 12.91 12.92 2.00
C GLY A 17 13.07 14.09 1.02
N TRP A 18 12.26 14.17 -0.04
CA TRP A 18 12.51 15.03 -1.20
C TRP A 18 12.29 16.53 -0.92
N PHE A 19 11.37 16.90 -0.02
CA PHE A 19 11.00 18.30 0.23
C PHE A 19 11.07 18.73 1.71
N GLY A 20 11.77 17.97 2.55
CA GLY A 20 11.81 18.13 4.02
C GLY A 20 11.32 16.85 4.71
N ASN A 21 11.18 16.86 6.04
CA ASN A 21 10.56 15.77 6.80
C ASN A 21 9.05 15.71 6.53
N ALA A 22 8.66 15.47 5.28
CA ALA A 22 7.28 15.34 4.85
C ALA A 22 6.87 13.88 5.02
N TYR A 23 5.69 13.69 5.63
CA TYR A 23 5.01 12.41 5.61
C TYR A 23 3.66 12.62 4.96
N GLU A 24 3.29 11.72 4.06
CA GLU A 24 2.00 11.72 3.42
C GLU A 24 1.18 10.55 3.94
N THR A 25 -0.13 10.77 4.02
CA THR A 25 -1.07 9.72 4.37
C THR A 25 -2.09 9.59 3.26
N TRP A 26 -2.12 8.40 2.65
CA TRP A 26 -3.07 8.05 1.61
C TRP A 26 -4.04 6.99 2.13
N LYS A 27 -5.28 7.03 1.66
CA LYS A 27 -6.30 6.04 1.99
C LYS A 27 -6.96 5.51 0.74
N GLY A 28 -7.12 4.19 0.68
CA GLY A 28 -7.78 3.55 -0.43
C GLY A 28 -8.77 2.48 -0.03
N THR A 29 -9.66 2.17 -0.96
CA THR A 29 -10.67 1.11 -0.84
C THR A 29 -10.27 -0.05 -1.75
N LEU A 30 -10.56 -1.28 -1.32
CA LEU A 30 -10.29 -2.47 -2.12
C LEU A 30 -11.11 -2.47 -3.43
N ASN A 31 -10.43 -2.62 -4.55
CA ASN A 31 -11.02 -2.87 -5.86
C ASN A 31 -11.42 -4.34 -5.98
N ARG A 32 -12.59 -4.69 -5.42
CA ARG A 32 -13.10 -6.07 -5.34
C ARG A 32 -13.18 -6.79 -6.69
N HIS A 33 -13.42 -6.06 -7.78
CA HIS A 33 -13.49 -6.62 -9.13
C HIS A 33 -12.11 -7.02 -9.71
N LEU A 34 -11.02 -6.50 -9.14
CA LEU A 34 -9.63 -6.87 -9.47
C LEU A 34 -9.03 -7.85 -8.46
N ALA A 35 -9.73 -8.14 -7.37
CA ALA A 35 -9.23 -9.00 -6.32
C ALA A 35 -9.24 -10.47 -6.78
N THR A 36 -8.09 -11.12 -6.65
CA THR A 36 -7.90 -12.56 -6.86
C THR A 36 -7.32 -13.18 -5.60
N PRO A 37 -7.28 -14.53 -5.47
CA PRO A 37 -6.68 -15.18 -4.29
C PRO A 37 -5.23 -14.79 -3.98
N ASP A 38 -4.53 -14.26 -4.99
CA ASP A 38 -3.11 -13.91 -4.98
C ASP A 38 -2.86 -12.44 -5.34
N THR A 39 -3.89 -11.62 -5.48
CA THR A 39 -3.75 -10.20 -5.82
C THR A 39 -4.84 -9.36 -5.15
N LEU A 40 -4.41 -8.29 -4.48
CA LEU A 40 -5.28 -7.25 -3.93
C LEU A 40 -4.94 -5.92 -4.60
N SER A 41 -5.94 -5.17 -5.03
CA SER A 41 -5.74 -3.86 -5.67
C SER A 41 -6.56 -2.80 -4.94
N PHE A 42 -5.99 -1.62 -4.75
CA PHE A 42 -6.61 -0.50 -4.05
C PHE A 42 -6.40 0.77 -4.85
N THR A 43 -7.44 1.59 -5.00
CA THR A 43 -7.27 2.97 -5.43
C THR A 43 -7.14 3.83 -4.19
N VAL A 44 -5.99 4.50 -4.01
CA VAL A 44 -5.68 5.35 -2.86
C VAL A 44 -5.77 6.82 -3.22
N TYR A 45 -6.13 7.64 -2.24
CA TYR A 45 -6.29 9.10 -2.33
C TYR A 45 -5.55 9.79 -1.19
N LEU A 46 -4.95 10.95 -1.46
CA LEU A 46 -4.26 11.75 -0.44
C LEU A 46 -5.28 12.33 0.56
N VAL A 47 -5.00 12.21 1.86
CA VAL A 47 -6.00 12.54 2.91
C VAL A 47 -6.02 14.03 3.32
N TRP A 48 -4.93 14.81 3.19
CA TRP A 48 -4.92 16.27 3.55
C TRP A 48 -3.53 16.94 3.35
N PRO A 49 -3.43 18.27 3.12
CA PRO A 49 -4.10 19.06 2.08
C PRO A 49 -3.07 19.73 1.12
N LEU A 50 -3.49 20.05 -0.12
CA LEU A 50 -3.19 21.30 -0.87
C LEU A 50 -3.23 21.17 -2.40
N THR A 51 -3.73 20.07 -2.97
CA THR A 51 -3.96 20.03 -4.41
C THR A 51 -5.46 20.20 -4.69
N GLU A 52 -5.80 21.16 -5.56
CA GLU A 52 -7.16 21.35 -6.08
C GLU A 52 -7.63 20.12 -6.87
N ASP A 53 -6.67 19.31 -7.33
CA ASP A 53 -6.88 18.02 -7.97
C ASP A 53 -6.63 16.87 -6.97
N PRO A 54 -7.61 15.95 -6.78
CA PRO A 54 -7.39 14.76 -6.00
C PRO A 54 -6.37 13.87 -6.73
N GLU A 55 -5.16 13.77 -6.18
CA GLU A 55 -4.21 12.77 -6.64
C GLU A 55 -4.70 11.38 -6.22
N GLU A 56 -4.72 10.45 -7.18
CA GLU A 56 -5.02 9.04 -6.93
C GLU A 56 -3.91 8.14 -7.45
N ALA A 57 -3.82 6.95 -6.87
CA ALA A 57 -2.91 5.91 -7.32
C ALA A 57 -3.53 4.52 -7.19
N LEU A 58 -3.19 3.65 -8.13
CA LEU A 58 -3.46 2.23 -8.06
C LEU A 58 -2.30 1.50 -7.40
N ILE A 59 -2.58 0.95 -6.22
CA ILE A 59 -1.69 0.04 -5.51
C ILE A 59 -2.13 -1.40 -5.72
N THR A 60 -1.23 -2.25 -6.17
CA THR A 60 -1.44 -3.70 -6.33
C THR A 60 -0.47 -4.46 -5.43
N ILE A 61 -1.01 -5.27 -4.51
CA ILE A 61 -0.25 -6.21 -3.70
C ILE A 61 -0.43 -7.61 -4.30
N LYS A 62 0.68 -8.26 -4.67
CA LYS A 62 0.68 -9.56 -5.31
C LYS A 62 1.42 -10.59 -4.46
N LYS A 63 0.89 -11.81 -4.41
CA LYS A 63 1.60 -12.96 -3.85
C LYS A 63 2.47 -13.60 -4.94
N THR A 64 3.71 -13.86 -4.61
CA THR A 64 4.71 -14.53 -5.44
C THR A 64 5.34 -15.69 -4.67
N ASP A 65 6.15 -16.50 -5.34
CA ASP A 65 6.91 -17.57 -4.68
C ASP A 65 7.93 -17.04 -3.67
N ALA A 66 8.41 -15.81 -3.85
CA ALA A 66 9.39 -15.14 -2.98
C ALA A 66 8.74 -14.36 -1.82
N GLY A 67 7.41 -14.21 -1.80
CA GLY A 67 6.69 -13.45 -0.78
C GLY A 67 5.64 -12.50 -1.36
N LEU A 68 5.47 -11.34 -0.74
CA LEU A 68 4.56 -10.31 -1.22
C LEU A 68 5.34 -9.25 -2.01
N THR A 69 4.79 -8.79 -3.12
CA THR A 69 5.30 -7.64 -3.87
C THR A 69 4.23 -6.56 -4.00
N LEU A 70 4.69 -5.32 -4.12
CA LEU A 70 3.90 -4.13 -4.34
C LEU A 70 4.21 -3.57 -5.72
N ARG A 71 3.18 -3.22 -6.47
CA ARG A 71 3.27 -2.35 -7.63
C ARG A 71 2.41 -1.13 -7.41
N CYS A 72 2.89 0.04 -7.82
CA CYS A 72 2.15 1.29 -7.78
C CYS A 72 2.32 2.01 -9.11
N ASP A 73 1.28 2.66 -9.60
CA ASP A 73 1.33 3.47 -10.84
C ASP A 73 2.19 4.73 -10.74
N TRP A 74 2.55 5.19 -9.54
CA TRP A 74 3.63 6.17 -9.35
C TRP A 74 4.97 5.66 -9.89
N PHE A 75 5.20 4.34 -9.84
CA PHE A 75 6.44 3.67 -10.28
C PHE A 75 6.06 2.46 -11.15
N PRO A 76 5.53 2.68 -12.36
CA PRO A 76 4.83 1.66 -13.12
C PRO A 76 5.71 0.48 -13.57
N ASP A 77 7.01 0.70 -13.68
CA ASP A 77 8.00 -0.28 -14.12
C ASP A 77 8.66 -1.05 -12.95
N GLU A 78 8.26 -0.78 -11.71
CA GLU A 78 8.91 -1.32 -10.51
C GLU A 78 7.99 -2.24 -9.70
N GLU A 79 8.59 -3.26 -9.06
CA GLU A 79 7.95 -4.09 -8.04
C GLU A 79 8.78 -4.08 -6.77
N PHE A 80 8.14 -3.74 -5.65
CA PHE A 80 8.80 -3.63 -4.35
C PHE A 80 8.50 -4.84 -3.47
N PRO A 81 9.51 -5.55 -2.94
CA PRO A 81 9.27 -6.62 -1.99
C PRO A 81 8.69 -6.06 -0.69
N LEU A 82 7.65 -6.71 -0.17
CA LEU A 82 6.95 -6.31 1.04
C LEU A 82 7.32 -7.22 2.21
N GLN A 83 7.73 -6.61 3.31
CA GLN A 83 7.93 -7.27 4.59
C GLN A 83 6.67 -7.13 5.46
N PRO A 84 6.02 -8.23 5.87
CA PRO A 84 4.83 -8.17 6.71
C PRO A 84 5.14 -8.15 8.21
N PHE A 85 4.43 -7.31 8.94
CA PHE A 85 4.37 -7.25 10.40
C PHE A 85 2.91 -7.41 10.84
N PHE A 86 2.62 -8.48 11.56
CA PHE A 86 1.27 -8.77 12.01
C PHE A 86 1.04 -8.23 13.42
N SER A 87 -0.17 -7.75 13.70
CA SER A 87 -0.59 -7.48 15.07
C SER A 87 -0.59 -8.78 15.89
N PRO A 88 -0.42 -8.71 17.23
CA PRO A 88 -0.37 -9.91 18.09
C PRO A 88 -1.61 -10.81 17.95
N ASP A 89 -2.77 -10.19 17.77
CA ASP A 89 -4.08 -10.84 17.60
C ASP A 89 -4.36 -11.28 16.15
N ARG A 90 -3.45 -11.02 15.20
CA ARG A 90 -3.63 -11.33 13.78
C ARG A 90 -4.95 -10.75 13.24
N THR A 91 -5.27 -9.51 13.62
CA THR A 91 -6.41 -8.75 13.05
C THR A 91 -5.96 -7.65 12.08
N GLN A 92 -4.69 -7.28 12.10
CA GLN A 92 -4.12 -6.24 11.23
C GLN A 92 -2.75 -6.65 10.71
N VAL A 93 -2.38 -6.13 9.54
CA VAL A 93 -1.04 -6.28 9.00
C VAL A 93 -0.50 -4.93 8.53
N LEU A 94 0.73 -4.64 8.92
CA LEU A 94 1.55 -3.56 8.40
C LEU A 94 2.55 -4.17 7.43
N LEU A 95 2.53 -3.75 6.16
CA LEU A 95 3.51 -4.14 5.16
C LEU A 95 4.50 -3.00 4.98
N PHE A 96 5.77 -3.32 4.84
CA PHE A 96 6.85 -2.35 4.68
C PHE A 96 7.61 -2.62 3.39
N CYS A 97 7.96 -1.56 2.68
CA CYS A 97 8.96 -1.61 1.62
C CYS A 97 9.80 -0.33 1.60
N LEU A 98 10.98 -0.46 0.98
CA LEU A 98 11.88 0.65 0.67
C LEU A 98 11.92 0.84 -0.84
N TRP A 99 11.82 2.09 -1.27
CA TRP A 99 12.13 2.52 -2.63
C TRP A 99 13.21 3.59 -2.56
N GLU A 100 14.41 3.29 -3.05
CA GLU A 100 15.60 4.14 -2.89
C GLU A 100 15.82 4.67 -1.47
N ARG A 101 15.39 5.90 -1.18
CA ARG A 101 15.47 6.60 0.12
C ARG A 101 14.12 6.77 0.81
N GLU A 102 13.05 6.33 0.16
CA GLU A 102 11.69 6.45 0.64
C GLU A 102 11.26 5.20 1.38
N THR A 103 10.48 5.44 2.42
CA THR A 103 9.91 4.38 3.23
C THR A 103 8.40 4.42 3.09
N MET A 104 7.83 3.27 2.73
CA MET A 104 6.38 3.12 2.63
C MET A 104 5.88 2.04 3.59
N PHE A 105 4.86 2.39 4.36
CA PHE A 105 4.11 1.47 5.20
C PHE A 105 2.67 1.36 4.71
N LEU A 106 2.20 0.13 4.50
CA LEU A 106 0.84 -0.19 4.08
C LEU A 106 0.12 -0.87 5.24
N HIS A 107 -0.86 -0.20 5.82
CA HIS A 107 -1.70 -0.74 6.87
C HIS A 107 -2.99 -1.28 6.28
N LEU A 108 -3.12 -2.60 6.28
CA LEU A 108 -4.33 -3.30 5.87
C LEU A 108 -5.18 -3.58 7.12
N LYS A 109 -6.43 -3.12 7.09
CA LYS A 109 -7.44 -3.31 8.14
C LYS A 109 -8.65 -4.03 7.60
#